data_AF-A0A5F2I0H0-F1
#
_entry.id   AF-A0A5F2I0H0-F1
#
_cell.length_a   1.000
_cell.length_b   1.000
_cell.length_c   1.000
_cell.angle_alpha   90.00
_cell.angle_beta   90.00
_cell.angle_gamma   90.00
#
_symmetry.space_group_name_H-M   'P 1'
#
loop_
_entity.id
_entity.type
_entity.pdbx_description
1 polymer ?
#
loop_
_entity_poly.entity_id
_entity_poly.type
_entity_poly.pdbx_seq_one_letter_code
_entity_poly.pdbx_strand_id
1 'polypeptide(L)' 'MTTLVYLIPVALFLGALGLSGFLWALRSGQYEDLDGAAERILIDQDDTGKDIGRRK' A
#
# COMPACT_ATOMS: atom_id res chain seq x y z
N MET A 1 -39.75 -10.64 1.08
CA MET A 1 -38.77 -11.76 1.14
C MET A 1 -38.09 -11.99 -0.22
N THR A 2 -37.80 -10.93 -1.00
CA THR A 2 -37.21 -11.02 -2.34
C THR A 2 -35.88 -10.26 -2.45
N THR A 3 -35.66 -9.26 -1.59
CA THR A 3 -34.44 -8.44 -1.62
C THR A 3 -33.17 -9.23 -1.32
N LEU A 4 -33.23 -10.20 -0.39
CA LEU A 4 -32.08 -11.04 -0.04
C LEU A 4 -31.57 -11.86 -1.24
N VAL A 5 -32.46 -12.25 -2.16
CA VAL A 5 -32.09 -12.99 -3.38
C VAL A 5 -31.15 -12.17 -4.28
N TYR A 6 -31.25 -10.84 -4.24
CA TYR A 6 -30.35 -9.95 -4.99
C TYR A 6 -29.14 -9.51 -4.15
N LEU A 7 -29.33 -9.24 -2.86
CA LEU A 7 -28.25 -8.77 -1.99
C LEU A 7 -27.19 -9.83 -1.72
N ILE A 8 -27.56 -11.11 -1.60
CA ILE A 8 -26.59 -12.18 -1.35
C ILE A 8 -25.60 -12.32 -2.52
N PRO A 9 -26.04 -12.48 -3.79
CA PRO A 9 -25.12 -12.52 -4.93
C PRO A 9 -24.27 -11.27 -5.08
N VAL A 10 -24.87 -10.08 -4.87
CA VAL A 10 -24.14 -8.81 -4.97
C VAL A 10 -23.05 -8.73 -3.89
N ALA A 11 -23.35 -9.10 -2.65
CA ALA A 11 -22.36 -9.10 -1.56
C ALA A 11 -21.22 -10.10 -1.83
N LEU A 12 -21.54 -11.30 -2.31
CA LEU A 12 -20.53 -12.30 -2.68
C LEU A 12 -19.66 -11.81 -3.84
N PHE A 13 -20.26 -11.18 -4.85
CA PHE A 13 -19.54 -10.62 -5.99
C PHE A 13 -18.59 -9.50 -5.56
N LEU A 14 -19.06 -8.56 -4.73
CA LEU A 14 -18.23 -7.49 -4.19
C LEU A 14 -17.10 -8.03 -3.31
N GLY A 15 -17.37 -9.04 -2.48
CA GLY A 15 -16.35 -9.73 -1.70
C GLY A 15 -15.30 -10.41 -2.56
N ALA A 16 -15.72 -11.11 -3.62
CA ALA A 16 -14.82 -11.77 -4.56
C ALA A 16 -13.97 -10.78 -5.36
N LEU A 17 -14.55 -9.65 -5.78
CA LEU A 17 -13.82 -8.57 -6.43
C LEU A 17 -12.76 -7.98 -5.51
N GLY A 18 -13.12 -7.67 -4.26
CA GLY A 18 -12.18 -7.16 -3.26
C GLY A 18 -11.04 -8.14 -2.98
N LEU A 19 -11.36 -9.43 -2.79
CA LEU A 19 -10.37 -10.48 -2.58
C LEU A 19 -9.44 -10.63 -3.79
N SER A 20 -10.00 -10.60 -5.00
CA SER A 20 -9.21 -10.70 -6.23
C SER A 20 -8.27 -9.50 -6.40
N GLY A 21 -8.74 -8.29 -6.11
CA GLY A 21 -7.91 -7.09 -6.08
C GLY A 21 -6.79 -7.17 -5.04
N PHE A 22 -7.09 -7.67 -3.84
CA PHE A 22 -6.10 -7.87 -2.78
C PHE A 22 -5.02 -8.89 -3.18
N LEU A 23 -5.41 -10.04 -3.73
CA LEU A 23 -4.46 -11.05 -4.21
C LEU A 23 -3.61 -10.54 -5.38
N TRP A 24 -4.19 -9.73 -6.26
CA TRP A 24 -3.45 -9.06 -7.33
C TRP A 24 -2.42 -8.07 -6.77
N ALA A 25 -2.79 -7.25 -5.79
CA ALA A 25 -1.88 -6.32 -5.13
C ALA A 25 -0.70 -7.04 -4.47
N LEU A 26 -0.96 -8.14 -3.75
CA LEU A 26 0.10 -8.98 -3.18
C LEU A 26 1.02 -9.57 -4.25
N ARG A 27 0.46 -10.10 -5.35
CA ARG A 27 1.25 -10.69 -6.44
C ARG A 27 2.03 -9.64 -7.24
N SER A 28 1.59 -8.38 -7.24
CA SER A 28 2.24 -7.29 -7.97
C SER A 28 3.51 -6.77 -7.30
N GLY A 29 3.85 -7.25 -6.10
CA GLY A 29 5.07 -6.82 -5.39
C GLY A 29 5.00 -5.38 -4.86
N GLN A 30 3.84 -4.71 -4.89
CA GLN A 30 3.71 -3.32 -4.42
C GLN A 30 4.11 -3.12 -2.95
N TYR A 31 4.04 -4.19 -2.14
CA TYR A 31 4.43 -4.13 -0.73
C TYR A 31 5.96 -4.22 -0.51
N GLU A 32 6.73 -4.61 -1.52
CA GLU A 32 8.20 -4.74 -1.41
C GLU A 32 8.90 -3.37 -1.38
N ASP A 33 8.35 -2.35 -2.05
CA ASP A 33 8.89 -0.97 -2.03
C ASP A 33 8.36 -0.13 -0.85
N LEU A 34 7.30 -0.57 -0.16
CA LEU A 34 6.84 0.09 1.07
C LEU A 34 7.88 -0.03 2.20
N ASP A 35 8.56 -1.17 2.30
CA ASP A 35 9.66 -1.36 3.26
C ASP A 35 10.84 -0.42 2.95
N GLY A 36 11.18 -0.24 1.67
CA GLY A 36 12.20 0.72 1.24
C GLY A 36 11.80 2.19 1.45
N ALA A 37 10.53 2.52 1.30
CA ALA A 37 10.01 3.86 1.60
C ALA A 37 10.05 4.20 3.10
N ALA A 38 9.79 3.21 3.96
CA ALA A 38 9.89 3.34 5.41
C ALA A 38 11.34 3.54 5.89
N GLU A 39 12.31 2.89 5.26
CA GLU A 39 13.74 3.11 5.55
C GLU A 39 14.15 4.55 5.19
N ARG A 40 13.70 5.04 4.03
CA ARG A 40 14.03 6.40 3.55
C ARG A 40 13.48 7.48 4.48
N ILE A 41 12.25 7.36 4.99
CA ILE A 41 11.67 8.37 5.89
C ILE A 41 12.37 8.47 7.25
N LEU A 42 13.05 7.41 7.69
CA LEU A 42 13.83 7.41 8.93
C LEU A 42 15.22 8.03 8.75
N ILE A 43 15.87 7.80 7.60
CA ILE A 43 17.22 8.30 7.32
C ILE A 43 17.21 9.79 6.91
N ASP A 44 16.16 10.26 6.22
CA ASP A 44 16.13 11.62 5.64
C ASP A 44 16.12 12.76 6.69
N GLN A 45 15.93 12.46 7.98
CA GLN A 45 15.99 13.47 9.05
C GLN A 45 17.42 13.73 9.58
N ASP A 46 18.37 12.82 9.35
CA ASP A 46 19.72 12.92 9.95
C ASP A 46 20.78 13.52 9.00
N ASP A 47 20.52 13.55 7.68
CA ASP A 47 21.53 13.97 6.69
C ASP A 47 21.45 15.43 6.23
N THR A 48 20.46 16.22 6.68
CA THR A 48 20.36 17.65 6.31
C THR A 48 21.31 18.58 7.08
N GLY A 49 22.23 18.03 7.89
CA GLY A 49 23.06 18.80 8.84
C GLY A 49 24.53 19.02 8.49
N LYS A 50 25.08 18.50 7.38
CA LYS A 50 26.55 18.43 7.21
C LYS A 50 27.18 19.08 5.97
N ASP A 51 26.53 20.04 5.32
CA ASP A 51 27.21 20.84 4.27
C ASP A 51 27.04 22.36 4.37
N ILE A 52 26.96 22.88 5.60
CA ILE A 52 27.19 24.31 5.86
C ILE A 52 28.61 24.55 6.40
N GLY A 53 29.58 24.52 5.49
CA GLY A 53 30.82 25.27 5.62
C GLY A 53 32.05 24.46 6.01
N ARG A 54 32.96 24.25 5.05
CA ARG A 54 34.16 25.09 4.88
C ARG A 54 34.91 24.62 3.62
N ARG A 55 34.51 25.17 2.46
CA ARG A 55 35.40 25.21 1.30
C ARG A 55 36.64 26.01 1.72
N LYS A 56 37.81 25.40 1.43
CA LYS A 56 39.18 25.94 1.30
C LYS A 56 39.50 27.27 1.99
#